data_AF-A0A2D5BT42-F1
#
_entry.id   AF-A0A2D5BT42-F1
#
_cell.length_a   1.000
_cell.length_b   1.000
_cell.length_c   1.000
_cell.angle_alpha   90.00
_cell.angle_beta   90.00
_cell.angle_gamma   90.00
#
_symmetry.space_group_name_H-M   'P 1'
#
loop_
_entity.id
_entity.type
_entity.pdbx_description
1 polymer ?
#
loop_
_entity_poly.entity_id
_entity_poly.type
_entity_poly.pdbx_seq_one_letter_code
_entity_poly.pdbx_strand_id
1 'polypeptide(L)'
;MRAIPSTLITLLCMGLASAQTPATKPGGAVGGLAAAGDGLASLRASWKTVMGFGRSAEKPLIKLRRTQSVKVAVTLMRMVSKKLRKMEKSDPAPDAAKVLTACKTFSDRLGAFLNLAEKGFDTAAAAAATAEGFEKEFLQKLHDRLYVQVAYLEITSYFVGEVAPGTFDGMFPRTEKLGRAGAQAMLDLFADLDQLPNVRNMAGEGVAQLGTKEDTGTVTDVHEDQLEEPQLRDKAMFVLARLGDLTAFTKKVASANTSIEGFEKQRDAAGAVLKKLVEEHMALSKVEQRTSEQEERLTKLQKDLREANGPYANAVFAVGGAYVAKALLYQELRDNKETEACYQATLKNWMQIAQHLRNPQVRARVSNAFYNLSCIQSLQGKVDAALASIENAFRWGYRNYDWCEKDGDLTKMRADPRFAALLDEVRSGKAKERWKKEAEAARKKAGAGSKPEPDGAD
;
A
#
# COMPACT_ATOMS: atom_id res chain seq x y z
N MET A 1 -27.35 -12.73 2.11
CA MET A 1 -26.27 -11.91 1.51
C MET A 1 -26.44 -10.46 1.97
N ARG A 2 -25.56 -9.99 2.86
CA ARG A 2 -25.29 -8.55 3.08
C ARG A 2 -23.86 -8.33 2.59
N ALA A 3 -23.66 -7.31 1.76
CA ALA A 3 -22.38 -7.02 1.13
C ALA A 3 -21.29 -6.79 2.18
N ILE A 4 -20.17 -7.49 2.03
CA ILE A 4 -18.92 -7.17 2.73
C ILE A 4 -18.47 -5.80 2.20
N PRO A 5 -18.13 -4.81 3.04
CA PRO A 5 -17.74 -3.49 2.58
C PRO A 5 -16.52 -3.57 1.66
N SER A 6 -16.68 -3.03 0.46
CA SER A 6 -15.75 -3.07 -0.67
C SER A 6 -14.56 -2.10 -0.57
N THR A 7 -14.20 -1.65 0.63
CA THR A 7 -13.25 -0.55 0.81
C THR A 7 -11.79 -0.96 1.03
N LEU A 8 -11.46 -2.25 1.19
CA LEU A 8 -10.07 -2.72 1.33
C LEU A 8 -9.54 -3.59 0.18
N ILE A 9 -10.38 -3.96 -0.80
CA ILE A 9 -10.04 -4.98 -1.81
C ILE A 9 -9.73 -4.38 -3.20
N THR A 10 -9.99 -3.09 -3.41
CA THR A 10 -9.78 -2.45 -4.72
C THR A 10 -8.35 -1.94 -4.94
N LEU A 11 -7.47 -1.95 -3.92
CA LEU A 11 -6.13 -1.33 -4.00
C LEU A 11 -4.96 -2.28 -4.33
N LEU A 12 -5.21 -3.58 -4.56
CA LEU A 12 -4.14 -4.56 -4.82
C LEU A 12 -4.27 -5.31 -6.15
N CYS A 13 -5.08 -4.82 -7.11
CA CYS A 13 -5.29 -5.49 -8.41
C CYS A 13 -5.25 -4.58 -9.64
N MET A 14 -4.75 -3.34 -9.56
CA MET A 14 -4.48 -2.54 -10.76
C MET A 14 -3.00 -2.66 -11.15
N GLY A 15 -2.76 -3.46 -12.19
CA GLY A 15 -1.47 -3.57 -12.85
C GLY A 15 -1.04 -2.23 -13.43
N LEU A 16 0.17 -1.80 -13.10
CA LEU A 16 0.81 -0.63 -13.68
C LEU A 16 1.38 -0.99 -15.05
N ALA A 17 0.80 -0.39 -16.08
CA ALA A 17 1.44 -0.22 -17.36
C ALA A 17 2.71 0.63 -17.17
N SER A 18 3.82 0.12 -17.69
CA SER A 18 5.13 0.77 -17.68
C SER A 18 5.12 1.98 -18.61
N ALA A 19 5.12 3.19 -18.05
CA ALA A 19 5.54 4.39 -18.76
C ALA A 19 7.06 4.56 -18.57
N GLN A 20 7.81 4.55 -19.67
CA GLN A 20 9.23 4.89 -19.69
C GLN A 20 9.39 6.34 -19.22
N THR A 21 10.17 6.54 -18.16
CA THR A 21 10.62 7.88 -17.75
C THR A 21 11.75 8.36 -18.68
N PRO A 22 11.74 9.62 -19.13
CA PRO A 22 12.87 10.18 -19.84
C PRO A 22 13.99 10.45 -18.82
N ALA A 23 15.17 9.91 -19.10
CA ALA A 23 16.38 10.19 -18.33
C ALA A 23 16.72 11.70 -18.38
N THR A 24 16.60 12.38 -17.25
CA THR A 24 17.15 13.73 -17.08
C THR A 24 18.66 13.61 -16.84
N LYS A 25 19.45 14.13 -17.78
CA LYS A 25 20.92 14.20 -17.67
C LYS A 25 21.32 15.12 -16.50
N PRO A 26 22.31 14.74 -15.67
CA PRO A 26 22.87 15.64 -14.67
C PRO A 26 23.85 16.60 -15.35
N GLY A 27 23.48 17.88 -15.47
CA GLY A 27 24.32 18.93 -16.03
C GLY A 27 24.61 20.04 -15.01
N GLY A 28 25.91 20.26 -14.72
CA GLY A 28 26.50 21.54 -14.31
C GLY A 28 26.26 22.02 -12.86
N ALA A 29 27.11 21.61 -11.92
CA ALA A 29 27.08 22.04 -10.52
C ALA A 29 27.49 23.53 -10.29
N VAL A 30 28.12 24.19 -11.27
CA VAL A 30 28.76 25.50 -11.05
C VAL A 30 27.78 26.69 -11.17
N GLY A 31 26.63 26.52 -11.82
CA GLY A 31 25.60 27.58 -11.95
C GLY A 31 24.57 27.63 -10.81
N GLY A 32 24.54 26.63 -9.92
CA GLY A 32 23.47 26.49 -8.92
C GLY A 32 23.62 27.39 -7.69
N LEU A 33 24.85 27.59 -7.21
CA LEU A 33 25.12 28.34 -5.96
C LEU A 33 24.94 29.85 -6.13
N ALA A 34 25.45 30.44 -7.22
CA ALA A 34 25.24 31.85 -7.53
C ALA A 34 23.73 32.15 -7.68
N ALA A 35 23.01 31.27 -8.38
CA ALA A 35 21.56 31.38 -8.52
C ALA A 35 20.80 31.26 -7.18
N ALA A 36 21.28 30.45 -6.23
CA ALA A 36 20.70 30.36 -4.89
C ALA A 36 20.93 31.64 -4.07
N GLY A 37 22.14 32.19 -4.10
CA GLY A 37 22.48 33.46 -3.45
C GLY A 37 21.60 34.61 -3.96
N ASP A 38 21.56 34.79 -5.27
CA ASP A 38 20.75 35.84 -5.93
C ASP A 38 19.25 35.62 -5.68
N GLY A 39 18.81 34.37 -5.75
CA GLY A 39 17.43 33.97 -5.44
C GLY A 39 17.02 34.34 -4.02
N LEU A 40 17.86 34.04 -3.02
CA LEU A 40 17.58 34.39 -1.63
C LEU A 40 17.61 35.89 -1.39
N ALA A 41 18.59 36.61 -1.95
CA ALA A 41 18.67 38.06 -1.84
C ALA A 41 17.41 38.73 -2.40
N SER A 42 16.97 38.28 -3.58
CA SER A 42 15.74 38.73 -4.24
C SER A 42 14.49 38.39 -3.41
N LEU A 43 14.41 37.19 -2.83
CA LEU A 43 13.33 36.79 -1.93
C LEU A 43 13.28 37.68 -0.69
N ARG A 44 14.42 37.87 0.00
CA ARG A 44 14.52 38.73 1.19
C ARG A 44 14.11 40.16 0.90
N ALA A 45 14.53 40.73 -0.23
CA ALA A 45 14.11 42.07 -0.64
C ALA A 45 12.58 42.16 -0.79
N SER A 46 11.96 41.21 -1.50
CA SER A 46 10.50 41.19 -1.66
C SER A 46 9.74 40.95 -0.34
N TRP A 47 10.29 40.12 0.54
CA TRP A 47 9.75 39.89 1.88
C TRP A 47 9.78 41.17 2.71
N LYS A 48 10.90 41.93 2.71
CA LYS A 48 11.01 43.22 3.40
C LYS A 48 9.98 44.23 2.86
N THR A 49 9.77 44.28 1.55
CA THR A 49 8.71 45.11 0.95
C THR A 49 7.32 44.73 1.46
N VAL A 50 6.99 43.44 1.49
CA VAL A 50 5.70 42.94 2.02
C VAL A 50 5.54 43.28 3.50
N MET A 51 6.57 43.07 4.31
CA MET A 51 6.56 43.40 5.74
C MET A 51 6.42 44.91 5.98
N GLY A 52 7.00 45.75 5.13
CA GLY A 52 6.87 47.22 5.19
C GLY A 52 5.44 47.72 4.95
N PHE A 53 4.59 46.96 4.26
CA PHE A 53 3.16 47.30 4.11
C PHE A 53 2.31 46.92 5.34
N GLY A 54 2.88 46.25 6.34
CA GLY A 54 2.20 45.87 7.57
C GLY A 54 0.87 45.16 7.32
N ARG A 55 -0.17 45.55 8.06
CA ARG A 55 -1.48 44.88 7.99
C ARG A 55 -2.15 44.93 6.62
N SER A 56 -1.80 45.90 5.77
CA SER A 56 -2.38 46.05 4.43
C SER A 56 -2.04 44.88 3.49
N ALA A 57 -0.92 44.20 3.72
CA ALA A 57 -0.50 43.05 2.91
C ALA A 57 -1.18 41.72 3.29
N GLU A 58 -1.87 41.62 4.44
CA GLU A 58 -2.42 40.36 4.95
C GLU A 58 -3.42 39.73 3.97
N LYS A 59 -4.47 40.48 3.58
CA LYS A 59 -5.55 39.95 2.72
C LYS A 59 -5.06 39.55 1.32
N PRO A 60 -4.25 40.37 0.61
CA PRO A 60 -3.65 39.96 -0.66
C PRO A 60 -2.84 38.68 -0.55
N LEU A 61 -2.03 38.53 0.50
CA LEU A 61 -1.19 37.35 0.71
C LEU A 61 -2.04 36.09 0.95
N ILE A 62 -3.12 36.19 1.74
CA ILE A 62 -4.08 35.07 1.94
C ILE A 62 -4.72 34.63 0.61
N LYS A 63 -5.04 35.57 -0.28
CA LYS A 63 -5.62 35.27 -1.60
C LYS A 63 -4.62 34.51 -2.48
N LEU A 64 -3.39 35.02 -2.58
CA LEU A 64 -2.32 34.41 -3.40
C LEU A 64 -1.90 33.03 -2.90
N ARG A 65 -1.94 32.81 -1.58
CA ARG A 65 -1.64 31.51 -0.98
C ARG A 65 -2.47 30.37 -1.59
N ARG A 66 -3.75 30.62 -1.93
CA ARG A 66 -4.65 29.60 -2.50
C ARG A 66 -4.26 29.18 -3.92
N THR A 67 -3.54 30.01 -4.64
CA THR A 67 -3.11 29.78 -6.03
C THR A 67 -1.64 29.38 -6.15
N GLN A 68 -0.96 29.18 -5.02
CA GLN A 68 0.46 28.83 -5.00
C GLN A 68 0.65 27.36 -5.43
N SER A 69 1.53 27.14 -6.40
CA SER A 69 1.85 25.81 -6.94
C SER A 69 2.81 25.03 -6.05
N VAL A 70 3.74 25.73 -5.39
CA VAL A 70 4.67 25.12 -4.43
C VAL A 70 3.98 25.01 -3.08
N LYS A 71 3.37 23.86 -2.78
CA LYS A 71 2.56 23.67 -1.57
C LYS A 71 3.30 24.01 -0.29
N VAL A 72 4.60 23.73 -0.23
CA VAL A 72 5.41 24.03 0.95
C VAL A 72 5.52 25.55 1.22
N ALA A 73 5.38 26.40 0.18
CA ALA A 73 5.36 27.86 0.32
C ALA A 73 4.10 28.37 1.05
N VAL A 74 2.98 27.64 0.97
CA VAL A 74 1.70 27.99 1.62
C VAL A 74 1.89 28.17 3.13
N THR A 75 2.67 27.29 3.75
CA THR A 75 2.96 27.32 5.19
C THR A 75 3.75 28.56 5.60
N LEU A 76 4.74 28.96 4.81
CA LEU A 76 5.51 30.19 5.04
C LEU A 76 4.66 31.44 4.81
N MET A 77 3.84 31.47 3.76
CA MET A 77 2.91 32.57 3.53
C MET A 77 1.89 32.70 4.66
N ARG A 78 1.40 31.57 5.22
CA ARG A 78 0.51 31.56 6.39
C ARG A 78 1.20 32.14 7.63
N MET A 79 2.46 31.81 7.87
CA MET A 79 3.27 32.40 8.96
C MET A 79 3.39 33.92 8.79
N VAL A 80 3.75 34.39 7.59
CA VAL A 80 3.86 35.82 7.28
C VAL A 80 2.51 36.52 7.45
N SER A 81 1.41 35.99 6.90
CA SER A 81 0.06 36.56 7.10
C SER A 81 -0.33 36.69 8.57
N LYS A 82 0.00 35.68 9.41
CA LYS A 82 -0.27 35.74 10.86
C LYS A 82 0.51 36.88 11.54
N LYS A 83 1.74 37.14 11.12
CA LYS A 83 2.52 38.28 11.62
C LYS A 83 1.93 39.61 11.14
N LEU A 84 1.65 39.76 9.85
CA LEU A 84 1.07 40.98 9.26
C LEU A 84 -0.24 41.38 9.94
N ARG A 85 -1.09 40.40 10.32
CA ARG A 85 -2.35 40.66 11.06
C ARG A 85 -2.14 41.44 12.36
N LYS A 86 -1.02 41.17 13.05
CA LYS A 86 -0.67 41.78 14.34
C LYS A 86 0.06 43.11 14.20
N MET A 87 0.45 43.50 12.99
CA MET A 87 1.10 44.77 12.72
C MET A 87 0.08 45.89 12.59
N GLU A 88 0.54 47.13 12.74
CA GLU A 88 -0.28 48.30 12.46
C GLU A 88 -0.53 48.44 10.95
N LYS A 89 -1.58 49.21 10.62
CA LYS A 89 -1.76 49.66 9.23
C LYS A 89 -0.74 50.76 8.98
N SER A 90 -0.08 50.72 7.82
CA SER A 90 0.72 51.86 7.36
C SER A 90 -0.15 53.11 7.20
N ASP A 91 0.38 54.24 7.65
CA ASP A 91 -0.20 55.57 7.47
C ASP A 91 0.81 56.47 6.72
N PRO A 92 0.46 57.02 5.53
CA PRO A 92 -0.79 56.83 4.80
C PRO A 92 -0.98 55.39 4.29
N ALA A 93 -2.22 55.01 4.06
CA ALA A 93 -2.56 53.70 3.51
C ALA A 93 -1.88 53.51 2.13
N PRO A 94 -1.13 52.41 1.93
CA PRO A 94 -0.44 52.16 0.68
C PRO A 94 -1.43 51.86 -0.46
N ASP A 95 -1.06 52.21 -1.69
CA ASP A 95 -1.83 51.87 -2.88
C ASP A 95 -2.07 50.35 -2.99
N ALA A 96 -3.33 49.95 -3.14
CA ALA A 96 -3.73 48.55 -3.10
C ALA A 96 -3.12 47.71 -4.25
N ALA A 97 -2.93 48.31 -5.43
CA ALA A 97 -2.32 47.63 -6.58
C ALA A 97 -0.82 47.38 -6.36
N LYS A 98 -0.10 48.34 -5.75
CA LYS A 98 1.29 48.18 -5.33
C LYS A 98 1.43 47.07 -4.28
N VAL A 99 0.56 47.03 -3.27
CA VAL A 99 0.58 45.97 -2.24
C VAL A 99 0.37 44.59 -2.89
N LEU A 100 -0.65 44.45 -3.75
CA LEU A 100 -0.93 43.19 -4.43
C LEU A 100 0.26 42.73 -5.30
N THR A 101 0.86 43.64 -6.05
CA THR A 101 2.04 43.37 -6.90
C THR A 101 3.23 42.89 -6.08
N ALA A 102 3.48 43.53 -4.93
CA ALA A 102 4.55 43.11 -4.03
C ALA A 102 4.29 41.72 -3.42
N CYS A 103 3.05 41.45 -2.98
CA CYS A 103 2.69 40.12 -2.47
C CYS A 103 2.82 39.03 -3.55
N LYS A 104 2.46 39.33 -4.80
CA LYS A 104 2.64 38.40 -5.94
C LYS A 104 4.12 38.14 -6.17
N THR A 105 4.92 39.20 -6.24
CA THR A 105 6.39 39.10 -6.41
C THR A 105 7.03 38.26 -5.30
N PHE A 106 6.64 38.47 -4.04
CA PHE A 106 7.09 37.66 -2.91
C PHE A 106 6.67 36.19 -3.06
N SER A 107 5.39 35.94 -3.39
CA SER A 107 4.86 34.58 -3.61
C SER A 107 5.63 33.83 -4.70
N ASP A 108 5.90 34.49 -5.83
CA ASP A 108 6.60 33.91 -6.98
C ASP A 108 8.06 33.61 -6.62
N ARG A 109 8.76 34.57 -5.99
CA ARG A 109 10.16 34.40 -5.55
C ARG A 109 10.30 33.32 -4.48
N LEU A 110 9.32 33.22 -3.58
CA LEU A 110 9.32 32.18 -2.54
C LEU A 110 9.18 30.79 -3.16
N GLY A 111 8.25 30.63 -4.10
CA GLY A 111 8.09 29.38 -4.85
C GLY A 111 9.36 29.03 -5.64
N ALA A 112 9.93 30.00 -6.35
CA ALA A 112 11.16 29.82 -7.11
C ALA A 112 12.35 29.39 -6.22
N PHE A 113 12.52 30.02 -5.06
CA PHE A 113 13.59 29.66 -4.13
C PHE A 113 13.39 28.27 -3.52
N LEU A 114 12.16 27.92 -3.12
CA LEU A 114 11.88 26.58 -2.60
C LEU A 114 12.15 25.48 -3.64
N ASN A 115 11.87 25.74 -4.92
CA ASN A 115 12.18 24.82 -6.01
C ASN A 115 13.68 24.56 -6.22
N LEU A 116 14.57 25.34 -5.59
CA LEU A 116 16.01 25.01 -5.54
C LEU A 116 16.28 23.75 -4.70
N ALA A 117 15.38 23.42 -3.76
CA ALA A 117 15.48 22.26 -2.88
C ALA A 117 16.85 22.19 -2.17
N GLU A 118 17.58 21.08 -2.30
CA GLU A 118 18.90 20.87 -1.67
C GLU A 118 19.89 22.01 -1.96
N LYS A 119 19.81 22.64 -3.15
CA LYS A 119 20.70 23.74 -3.54
C LYS A 119 20.49 25.01 -2.73
N GLY A 120 19.38 25.12 -1.99
CA GLY A 120 19.05 26.26 -1.14
C GLY A 120 19.52 26.13 0.31
N PHE A 121 19.97 24.95 0.75
CA PHE A 121 20.22 24.67 2.17
C PHE A 121 21.25 25.62 2.79
N ASP A 122 22.48 25.59 2.28
CA ASP A 122 23.59 26.38 2.84
C ASP A 122 23.27 27.88 2.83
N THR A 123 22.70 28.35 1.73
CA THR A 123 22.34 29.76 1.53
C THR A 123 21.26 30.19 2.53
N ALA A 124 20.21 29.38 2.74
CA ALA A 124 19.14 29.68 3.68
C ALA A 124 19.64 29.60 5.14
N ALA A 125 20.43 28.58 5.47
CA ALA A 125 21.02 28.41 6.81
C ALA A 125 21.96 29.57 7.18
N ALA A 126 22.87 29.95 6.28
CA ALA A 126 23.78 31.07 6.50
C ALA A 126 23.02 32.39 6.69
N ALA A 127 21.98 32.63 5.88
CA ALA A 127 21.16 33.82 6.03
C ALA A 127 20.40 33.83 7.37
N ALA A 128 19.84 32.69 7.79
CA ALA A 128 19.15 32.55 9.08
C ALA A 128 20.10 32.79 10.26
N ALA A 129 21.35 32.35 10.19
CA ALA A 129 22.35 32.53 11.25
C ALA A 129 22.64 34.02 11.54
N THR A 130 22.62 34.86 10.50
CA THR A 130 22.91 36.31 10.59
C THR A 130 21.69 37.20 10.76
N ALA A 131 20.48 36.68 10.57
CA ALA A 131 19.26 37.47 10.66
C ALA A 131 18.80 37.62 12.11
N GLU A 132 17.94 38.60 12.35
CA GLU A 132 17.35 38.88 13.66
C GLU A 132 15.82 38.96 13.61
N GLY A 133 15.20 38.83 14.80
CA GLY A 133 13.77 38.94 14.98
C GLY A 133 12.96 38.03 14.04
N PHE A 134 11.90 38.58 13.45
CA PHE A 134 11.00 37.81 12.59
C PHE A 134 11.62 37.39 11.25
N GLU A 135 12.67 38.10 10.78
CA GLU A 135 13.40 37.67 9.57
C GLU A 135 14.14 36.37 9.83
N LYS A 136 14.76 36.23 11.01
CA LYS A 136 15.40 34.99 11.45
C LYS A 136 14.42 33.82 11.49
N GLU A 137 13.26 34.02 12.13
CA GLU A 137 12.21 32.99 12.20
C GLU A 137 11.75 32.56 10.80
N PHE A 138 11.53 33.53 9.90
CA PHE A 138 11.13 33.25 8.52
C PHE A 138 12.21 32.45 7.77
N LEU A 139 13.49 32.86 7.87
CA LEU A 139 14.59 32.20 7.17
C LEU A 139 14.90 30.81 7.73
N GLN A 140 14.77 30.62 9.05
CA GLN A 140 14.88 29.30 9.66
C GLN A 140 13.76 28.38 9.15
N LYS A 141 12.51 28.87 9.15
CA LYS A 141 11.39 28.07 8.64
C LYS A 141 11.52 27.81 7.13
N LEU A 142 12.07 28.75 6.36
CA LEU A 142 12.38 28.58 4.95
C LEU A 142 13.38 27.45 4.73
N HIS A 143 14.46 27.44 5.51
CA HIS A 143 15.45 26.37 5.52
C HIS A 143 14.79 25.01 5.84
N ASP A 144 13.99 24.92 6.90
CA ASP A 144 13.27 23.67 7.25
C ASP A 144 12.33 23.21 6.13
N ARG A 145 11.66 24.16 5.45
CA ARG A 145 10.77 23.87 4.32
C ARG A 145 11.49 23.38 3.07
N LEU A 146 12.78 23.66 2.89
CA LEU A 146 13.54 23.07 1.80
C LEU A 146 13.64 21.54 1.94
N TYR A 147 13.77 21.00 3.16
CA TYR A 147 13.78 19.54 3.39
C TYR A 147 12.43 18.92 3.00
N VAL A 148 11.33 19.57 3.39
CA VAL A 148 9.96 19.17 3.00
C VAL A 148 9.80 19.20 1.48
N GLN A 149 10.39 20.20 0.80
CA GLN A 149 10.36 20.25 -0.66
C GLN A 149 11.17 19.12 -1.30
N VAL A 150 12.30 18.71 -0.73
CA VAL A 150 13.06 17.54 -1.20
C VAL A 150 12.21 16.27 -1.09
N ALA A 151 11.62 16.02 0.09
CA ALA A 151 10.75 14.88 0.33
C ALA A 151 9.54 14.88 -0.64
N TYR A 152 8.92 16.05 -0.87
CA TYR A 152 7.80 16.19 -1.79
C TYR A 152 8.19 15.85 -3.22
N LEU A 153 9.32 16.39 -3.71
CA LEU A 153 9.81 16.11 -5.06
C LEU A 153 10.21 14.63 -5.24
N GLU A 154 10.76 14.02 -4.20
CA GLU A 154 11.10 12.59 -4.23
C GLU A 154 9.83 11.72 -4.28
N ILE A 155 8.84 11.97 -3.40
CA ILE A 155 7.56 11.25 -3.42
C ILE A 155 6.87 11.37 -4.78
N THR A 156 6.73 12.60 -5.28
CA THR A 156 6.00 12.86 -6.53
C THR A 156 6.72 12.32 -7.76
N SER A 157 8.02 12.05 -7.69
CA SER A 157 8.75 11.38 -8.77
C SER A 157 8.28 9.94 -9.04
N TYR A 158 7.59 9.33 -8.07
CA TYR A 158 7.02 7.99 -8.20
C TYR A 158 5.62 7.99 -8.80
N PHE A 159 4.96 9.13 -8.95
CA PHE A 159 3.58 9.16 -9.42
C PHE A 159 3.50 9.03 -10.94
N VAL A 160 2.61 8.15 -11.40
CA VAL A 160 2.16 8.10 -12.80
C VAL A 160 0.77 8.72 -12.84
N GLY A 161 0.69 9.99 -13.21
CA GLY A 161 -0.52 10.79 -12.99
C GLY A 161 -0.76 11.03 -11.51
N GLU A 162 -1.90 10.57 -10.98
CA GLU A 162 -2.24 10.69 -9.56
C GLU A 162 -2.02 9.38 -8.77
N VAL A 163 -1.53 8.32 -9.41
CA VAL A 163 -1.42 6.98 -8.82
C VAL A 163 0.03 6.66 -8.47
N ALA A 164 0.26 6.17 -7.24
CA ALA A 164 1.54 5.65 -6.78
C ALA A 164 1.68 4.15 -7.12
N PRO A 165 2.83 3.68 -7.64
CA PRO A 165 3.01 2.31 -8.09
C PRO A 165 3.20 1.25 -6.99
N GLY A 166 3.08 1.63 -5.71
CA GLY A 166 3.39 0.81 -4.54
C GLY A 166 4.59 1.34 -3.75
N THR A 167 4.92 0.70 -2.63
CA THR A 167 6.02 1.10 -1.73
C THR A 167 7.00 -0.05 -1.48
N PHE A 168 8.28 0.28 -1.33
CA PHE A 168 9.36 -0.67 -1.02
C PHE A 168 10.39 -0.02 -0.08
N ASP A 169 11.18 -0.82 0.64
CA ASP A 169 12.21 -0.29 1.53
C ASP A 169 13.38 0.31 0.73
N GLY A 170 13.92 1.45 1.20
CA GLY A 170 14.97 2.19 0.49
C GLY A 170 14.45 3.05 -0.66
N MET A 171 13.14 3.32 -0.69
CA MET A 171 12.47 4.12 -1.73
C MET A 171 12.80 5.62 -1.65
N PHE A 172 13.36 6.11 -0.55
CA PHE A 172 13.59 7.55 -0.34
C PHE A 172 15.08 7.89 -0.16
N PRO A 173 15.97 7.49 -1.10
CA PRO A 173 17.42 7.63 -0.92
C PRO A 173 17.91 9.08 -0.84
N ARG A 174 17.19 10.06 -1.39
CA ARG A 174 17.54 11.49 -1.26
C ARG A 174 17.20 11.98 0.14
N THR A 175 15.99 11.69 0.60
CA THR A 175 15.54 12.10 1.94
C THR A 175 16.30 11.37 3.05
N GLU A 176 16.62 10.09 2.86
CA GLU A 176 17.43 9.29 3.79
C GLU A 176 18.80 9.91 4.04
N LYS A 177 19.48 10.40 2.98
CA LYS A 177 20.78 11.09 3.10
C LYS A 177 20.74 12.35 3.96
N LEU A 178 19.56 12.93 4.18
CA LEU A 178 19.36 14.10 5.04
C LEU A 178 19.17 13.73 6.52
N GLY A 179 19.21 12.45 6.87
CA GLY A 179 19.08 11.94 8.23
C GLY A 179 17.80 12.40 8.91
N ARG A 180 17.90 12.85 10.17
CA ARG A 180 16.76 13.29 10.98
C ARG A 180 15.96 14.41 10.33
N ALA A 181 16.60 15.32 9.60
CA ALA A 181 15.91 16.42 8.92
C ALA A 181 15.03 15.90 7.76
N GLY A 182 15.49 14.89 7.02
CA GLY A 182 14.70 14.23 5.98
C GLY A 182 13.50 13.47 6.55
N ALA A 183 13.71 12.73 7.62
CA ALA A 183 12.63 12.01 8.30
C ALA A 183 11.58 12.96 8.90
N GLN A 184 12.00 14.08 9.49
CA GLN A 184 11.08 15.13 9.94
C GLN A 184 10.31 15.74 8.77
N ALA A 185 10.93 15.90 7.60
CA ALA A 185 10.26 16.39 6.41
C ALA A 185 9.17 15.43 5.91
N MET A 186 9.39 14.11 6.00
CA MET A 186 8.34 13.11 5.73
C MET A 186 7.19 13.21 6.73
N LEU A 187 7.50 13.37 8.03
CA LEU A 187 6.48 13.53 9.07
C LEU A 187 5.63 14.78 8.83
N ASP A 188 6.27 15.89 8.49
CA ASP A 188 5.62 17.14 8.16
C ASP A 188 4.68 17.00 6.96
N LEU A 189 5.08 16.28 5.90
CA LEU A 189 4.20 16.00 4.76
C LEU A 189 3.03 15.08 5.15
N PHE A 190 3.29 14.08 6.00
CA PHE A 190 2.26 13.14 6.43
C PHE A 190 1.17 13.82 7.26
N ALA A 191 1.55 14.74 8.15
CA ALA A 191 0.64 15.49 9.01
C ALA A 191 0.01 16.73 8.34
N ASP A 192 0.43 17.11 7.13
CA ASP A 192 -0.07 18.33 6.46
C ASP A 192 -1.40 18.07 5.75
N LEU A 193 -2.50 18.52 6.38
CA LEU A 193 -3.87 18.45 5.86
C LEU A 193 -4.08 19.19 4.53
N ASP A 194 -3.17 20.10 4.13
CA ASP A 194 -3.24 20.79 2.85
C ASP A 194 -2.63 19.95 1.69
N GLN A 195 -2.02 18.79 1.99
CA GLN A 195 -1.46 17.87 0.98
C GLN A 195 -2.49 16.88 0.45
N LEU A 196 -2.25 16.40 -0.77
CA LEU A 196 -3.06 15.35 -1.38
C LEU A 196 -2.94 14.04 -0.58
N PRO A 197 -4.03 13.27 -0.39
CA PRO A 197 -4.00 12.01 0.35
C PRO A 197 -2.91 11.03 -0.13
N ASN A 198 -2.67 10.94 -1.44
CA ASN A 198 -1.62 10.06 -1.98
C ASN A 198 -0.21 10.52 -1.62
N VAL A 199 0.05 11.83 -1.56
CA VAL A 199 1.34 12.38 -1.08
C VAL A 199 1.51 12.06 0.39
N ARG A 200 0.45 12.26 1.20
CA ARG A 200 0.46 11.95 2.64
C ARG A 200 0.71 10.47 2.87
N ASN A 201 0.00 9.59 2.15
CA ASN A 201 0.19 8.14 2.27
C ASN A 201 1.64 7.70 1.99
N MET A 202 2.26 8.23 0.93
CA MET A 202 3.67 8.00 0.63
C MET A 202 4.62 8.60 1.67
N ALA A 203 4.30 9.79 2.17
CA ALA A 203 5.06 10.41 3.25
C ALA A 203 5.00 9.55 4.52
N GLY A 204 3.85 8.96 4.83
CA GLY A 204 3.69 7.99 5.91
C GLY A 204 4.63 6.78 5.74
N GLU A 205 4.79 6.25 4.53
CA GLU A 205 5.82 5.24 4.26
C GLU A 205 7.24 5.77 4.54
N GLY A 206 7.54 7.01 4.13
CA GLY A 206 8.80 7.66 4.45
C GLY A 206 9.05 7.79 5.96
N VAL A 207 8.01 8.12 6.73
CA VAL A 207 8.09 8.13 8.21
C VAL A 207 8.33 6.73 8.74
N ALA A 208 7.69 5.69 8.20
CA ALA A 208 7.91 4.32 8.65
C ALA A 208 9.33 3.79 8.38
N GLN A 209 9.99 4.29 7.32
CA GLN A 209 11.36 3.90 6.96
C GLN A 209 12.43 4.72 7.67
N LEU A 210 12.21 6.03 7.83
CA LEU A 210 13.23 7.00 8.27
C LEU A 210 12.97 7.58 9.66
N GLY A 211 11.74 7.44 10.16
CA GLY A 211 11.29 7.95 11.45
C GLY A 211 11.86 7.20 12.64
N THR A 212 11.61 7.73 13.83
CA THR A 212 12.02 7.12 15.10
C THR A 212 10.86 7.13 16.09
N LYS A 213 11.08 6.55 17.28
CA LYS A 213 10.10 6.57 18.38
C LYS A 213 9.69 7.99 18.82
N GLU A 214 10.50 9.00 18.54
CA GLU A 214 10.19 10.40 18.85
C GLU A 214 9.03 10.94 17.98
N ASP A 215 8.81 10.34 16.81
CA ASP A 215 7.80 10.79 15.84
C ASP A 215 6.40 10.24 16.15
N THR A 216 6.27 9.28 17.07
CA THR A 216 5.00 8.56 17.33
C THR A 216 3.88 9.49 17.78
N GLY A 217 4.17 10.55 18.55
CA GLY A 217 3.15 11.50 18.99
C GLY A 217 2.37 12.11 17.82
N THR A 218 3.06 12.64 16.82
CA THR A 218 2.42 13.23 15.63
C THR A 218 1.72 12.18 14.77
N VAL A 219 2.26 10.96 14.67
CA VAL A 219 1.61 9.87 13.93
C VAL A 219 0.33 9.41 14.65
N THR A 220 0.32 9.40 15.99
CA THR A 220 -0.87 9.14 16.82
C THR A 220 -1.94 10.20 16.58
N ASP A 221 -1.57 11.47 16.51
CA ASP A 221 -2.53 12.54 16.18
C ASP A 221 -3.25 12.27 14.85
N VAL A 222 -2.51 11.84 13.81
CA VAL A 222 -3.10 11.47 12.51
C VAL A 222 -3.99 10.22 12.63
N HIS A 223 -3.59 9.24 13.44
CA HIS A 223 -4.38 8.00 13.64
C HIS A 223 -5.70 8.26 14.38
N GLU A 224 -5.69 9.14 15.38
CA GLU A 224 -6.82 9.37 16.27
C GLU A 224 -7.82 10.43 15.74
N ASP A 225 -7.40 11.29 14.79
CA ASP A 225 -8.26 12.30 14.20
C ASP A 225 -9.43 11.68 13.42
N GLN A 226 -10.64 11.77 13.95
CA GLN A 226 -11.83 11.21 13.32
C GLN A 226 -12.27 11.94 12.05
N LEU A 227 -11.72 13.13 11.77
CA LEU A 227 -11.95 13.86 10.53
C LEU A 227 -11.02 13.40 9.40
N GLU A 228 -10.00 12.61 9.73
CA GLU A 228 -9.03 12.07 8.77
C GLU A 228 -9.64 10.92 7.95
N GLU A 229 -9.16 10.78 6.71
CA GLU A 229 -9.60 9.69 5.84
C GLU A 229 -9.24 8.31 6.45
N PRO A 230 -10.14 7.31 6.41
CA PRO A 230 -9.88 5.98 6.98
C PRO A 230 -8.59 5.34 6.48
N GLN A 231 -8.23 5.53 5.21
CA GLN A 231 -7.00 5.01 4.62
C GLN A 231 -5.74 5.63 5.26
N LEU A 232 -5.76 6.93 5.56
CA LEU A 232 -4.65 7.62 6.22
C LEU A 232 -4.55 7.23 7.69
N ARG A 233 -5.67 7.00 8.38
CA ARG A 233 -5.67 6.47 9.75
C ARG A 233 -5.13 5.04 9.83
N ASP A 234 -5.51 4.19 8.89
CA ASP A 234 -4.94 2.84 8.77
C ASP A 234 -3.44 2.94 8.44
N LYS A 235 -3.02 3.85 7.55
CA LYS A 235 -1.58 4.10 7.29
C LYS A 235 -0.85 4.51 8.57
N ALA A 236 -1.38 5.48 9.32
CA ALA A 236 -0.81 5.94 10.58
C ALA A 236 -0.62 4.80 11.59
N MET A 237 -1.61 3.89 11.70
CA MET A 237 -1.49 2.68 12.52
C MET A 237 -0.27 1.81 12.12
N PHE A 238 -0.04 1.62 10.82
CA PHE A 238 1.12 0.85 10.34
C PHE A 238 2.44 1.60 10.57
N VAL A 239 2.44 2.92 10.40
CA VAL A 239 3.60 3.77 10.71
C VAL A 239 3.94 3.64 12.20
N LEU A 240 2.98 3.79 13.11
CA LEU A 240 3.18 3.59 14.56
C LEU A 240 3.81 2.23 14.87
N ALA A 241 3.27 1.17 14.28
CA ALA A 241 3.79 -0.18 14.46
C ALA A 241 5.24 -0.32 13.98
N ARG A 242 5.60 0.26 12.83
CA ARG A 242 6.99 0.28 12.32
C ARG A 242 7.92 1.16 13.16
N LEU A 243 7.40 2.17 13.85
CA LEU A 243 8.13 2.96 14.85
C LEU A 243 8.20 2.27 16.23
N GLY A 244 7.52 1.14 16.42
CA GLY A 244 7.58 0.31 17.62
C GLY A 244 6.38 0.44 18.58
N ASP A 245 5.35 1.22 18.23
CA ASP A 245 4.07 1.22 18.94
C ASP A 245 3.08 0.28 18.24
N LEU A 246 2.98 -0.94 18.78
CA LEU A 246 2.13 -2.00 18.24
C LEU A 246 0.70 -1.97 18.77
N THR A 247 0.29 -0.95 19.54
CA THR A 247 -0.98 -0.98 20.29
C THR A 247 -2.19 -1.10 19.38
N ALA A 248 -2.34 -0.15 18.44
CA ALA A 248 -3.47 -0.14 17.50
C ALA A 248 -3.40 -1.33 16.52
N PHE A 249 -2.19 -1.69 16.07
CA PHE A 249 -1.98 -2.84 15.20
C PHE A 249 -2.41 -4.17 15.87
N THR A 250 -1.99 -4.40 17.11
CA THR A 250 -2.34 -5.61 17.88
C THR A 250 -3.85 -5.72 18.06
N LYS A 251 -4.54 -4.61 18.31
CA LYS A 251 -6.01 -4.57 18.36
C LYS A 251 -6.65 -4.95 17.02
N LYS A 252 -6.10 -4.46 15.89
CA LYS A 252 -6.56 -4.83 14.54
C LYS A 252 -6.35 -6.32 14.26
N VAL A 253 -5.19 -6.87 14.62
CA VAL A 253 -4.90 -8.31 14.51
C VAL A 253 -5.83 -9.14 15.39
N ALA A 254 -6.11 -8.71 16.62
CA ALA A 254 -7.05 -9.38 17.50
C ALA A 254 -8.46 -9.42 16.89
N SER A 255 -8.92 -8.32 16.30
CA SER A 255 -10.21 -8.27 15.58
C SER A 255 -10.24 -9.21 14.36
N ALA A 256 -9.13 -9.31 13.63
CA ALA A 256 -8.99 -10.27 12.53
C ALA A 256 -9.06 -11.73 13.05
N ASN A 257 -8.38 -12.04 14.16
CA ASN A 257 -8.43 -13.35 14.79
C ASN A 257 -9.85 -13.72 15.23
N THR A 258 -10.58 -12.81 15.89
CA THR A 258 -12.00 -13.03 16.25
C THR A 258 -12.86 -13.32 15.03
N SER A 259 -12.62 -12.63 13.91
CA SER A 259 -13.34 -12.89 12.65
C SER A 259 -13.02 -14.27 12.09
N ILE A 260 -11.73 -14.66 12.11
CA ILE A 260 -11.29 -16.00 11.71
C ILE A 260 -12.00 -17.07 12.55
N GLU A 261 -11.94 -16.96 13.88
CA GLU A 261 -12.61 -17.90 14.80
C GLU A 261 -14.11 -18.00 14.52
N GLY A 262 -14.78 -16.88 14.24
CA GLY A 262 -16.18 -16.85 13.86
C GLY A 262 -16.48 -17.64 12.58
N PHE A 263 -15.66 -17.45 11.53
CA PHE A 263 -15.80 -18.21 10.29
C PHE A 263 -15.41 -19.68 10.45
N GLU A 264 -14.44 -20.00 11.29
CA GLU A 264 -14.06 -21.40 11.58
C GLU A 264 -15.19 -22.15 12.28
N LYS A 265 -15.85 -21.52 13.26
CA LYS A 265 -17.05 -22.10 13.88
C LYS A 265 -18.16 -22.38 12.87
N GLN A 266 -18.39 -21.46 11.91
CA GLN A 266 -19.36 -21.66 10.84
C GLN A 266 -18.95 -22.80 9.90
N ARG A 267 -17.66 -22.85 9.52
CA ARG A 267 -17.08 -23.93 8.70
C ARG A 267 -17.26 -25.28 9.37
N ASP A 268 -16.94 -25.38 10.66
CA ASP A 268 -16.97 -26.62 11.41
C ASP A 268 -18.41 -27.09 11.62
N ALA A 269 -19.35 -26.19 11.91
CA ALA A 269 -20.77 -26.51 11.99
C ALA A 269 -21.33 -27.03 10.65
N ALA A 270 -21.05 -26.34 9.54
CA ALA A 270 -21.46 -26.78 8.21
C ALA A 270 -20.79 -28.11 7.81
N GLY A 271 -19.51 -28.27 8.16
CA GLY A 271 -18.74 -29.49 7.92
C GLY A 271 -19.28 -30.68 8.71
N ALA A 272 -19.73 -30.49 9.95
CA ALA A 272 -20.36 -31.54 10.75
C ALA A 272 -21.67 -32.04 10.12
N VAL A 273 -22.50 -31.13 9.59
CA VAL A 273 -23.72 -31.49 8.85
C VAL A 273 -23.36 -32.29 7.60
N LEU A 274 -22.42 -31.79 6.80
CA LEU A 274 -21.99 -32.47 5.57
C LEU A 274 -21.42 -33.85 5.86
N LYS A 275 -20.57 -33.98 6.89
CA LYS A 275 -19.97 -35.25 7.30
C LYS A 275 -21.04 -36.28 7.66
N LYS A 276 -22.04 -35.90 8.48
CA LYS A 276 -23.14 -36.80 8.86
C LYS A 276 -23.92 -37.29 7.62
N LEU A 277 -24.23 -36.39 6.68
CA LEU A 277 -24.91 -36.74 5.45
C LEU A 277 -24.08 -37.69 4.56
N VAL A 278 -22.77 -37.48 4.48
CA VAL A 278 -21.85 -38.34 3.72
C VAL A 278 -21.79 -39.73 4.35
N GLU A 279 -21.66 -39.82 5.68
CA GLU A 279 -21.62 -41.09 6.39
C GLU A 279 -22.93 -41.89 6.20
N GLU A 280 -24.09 -41.23 6.29
CA GLU A 280 -25.39 -41.87 6.06
C GLU A 280 -25.55 -42.32 4.60
N HIS A 281 -25.18 -41.47 3.64
CA HIS A 281 -25.20 -41.83 2.21
C HIS A 281 -24.28 -43.03 1.91
N MET A 282 -23.05 -43.03 2.46
CA MET A 282 -22.09 -44.12 2.27
C MET A 282 -22.60 -45.42 2.89
N ALA A 283 -23.19 -45.38 4.08
CA ALA A 283 -23.76 -46.56 4.72
C ALA A 283 -24.91 -47.15 3.88
N LEU A 284 -25.82 -46.30 3.39
CA LEU A 284 -26.99 -46.72 2.62
C LEU A 284 -26.62 -47.21 1.21
N SER A 285 -25.59 -46.61 0.59
CA SER A 285 -25.11 -47.00 -0.75
C SER A 285 -24.53 -48.42 -0.81
N LYS A 286 -24.08 -48.96 0.33
CA LYS A 286 -23.49 -50.30 0.44
C LYS A 286 -24.53 -51.41 0.62
N VAL A 287 -25.80 -51.06 0.76
CA VAL A 287 -26.88 -52.05 0.90
C VAL A 287 -27.18 -52.61 -0.50
N GLU A 288 -26.89 -53.91 -0.72
CA GLU A 288 -27.05 -54.59 -2.02
C GLU A 288 -28.52 -54.67 -2.47
N GLN A 289 -29.43 -55.00 -1.55
CA GLN A 289 -30.88 -55.05 -1.81
C GLN A 289 -31.58 -53.99 -0.96
N ARG A 290 -31.82 -52.82 -1.57
CA ARG A 290 -32.48 -51.70 -0.90
C ARG A 290 -34.00 -51.85 -0.99
N THR A 291 -34.70 -51.51 0.09
CA THR A 291 -36.15 -51.33 0.06
C THR A 291 -36.51 -50.04 -0.70
N SER A 292 -37.76 -49.91 -1.16
CA SER A 292 -38.24 -48.67 -1.80
C SER A 292 -38.06 -47.43 -0.91
N GLU A 293 -38.26 -47.58 0.40
CA GLU A 293 -38.02 -46.52 1.39
C GLU A 293 -36.53 -46.12 1.47
N GLN A 294 -35.62 -47.10 1.40
CA GLN A 294 -34.18 -46.87 1.38
C GLN A 294 -33.73 -46.18 0.08
N GLU A 295 -34.35 -46.51 -1.07
CA GLU A 295 -34.09 -45.81 -2.33
C GLU A 295 -34.55 -44.36 -2.31
N GLU A 296 -35.74 -44.10 -1.76
CA GLU A 296 -36.26 -42.74 -1.57
C GLU A 296 -35.35 -41.94 -0.62
N ARG A 297 -34.93 -42.56 0.49
CA ARG A 297 -33.99 -41.93 1.43
C ARG A 297 -32.65 -41.61 0.79
N LEU A 298 -32.10 -42.50 -0.03
CA LEU A 298 -30.85 -42.26 -0.75
C LEU A 298 -30.96 -41.07 -1.70
N THR A 299 -32.06 -41.00 -2.46
CA THR A 299 -32.35 -39.88 -3.37
C THR A 299 -32.44 -38.56 -2.62
N LYS A 300 -33.12 -38.55 -1.46
CA LYS A 300 -33.19 -37.38 -0.57
C LYS A 300 -31.81 -37.00 -0.04
N LEU A 301 -31.00 -37.96 0.43
CA LEU A 301 -29.65 -37.70 0.92
C LEU A 301 -28.75 -37.08 -0.16
N GLN A 302 -28.86 -37.52 -1.42
CA GLN A 302 -28.13 -36.90 -2.53
C GLN A 302 -28.54 -35.44 -2.77
N LYS A 303 -29.81 -35.10 -2.58
CA LYS A 303 -30.28 -33.71 -2.61
C LYS A 303 -29.73 -32.92 -1.41
N ASP A 304 -29.88 -33.44 -0.20
CA ASP A 304 -29.43 -32.80 1.04
C ASP A 304 -27.89 -32.55 1.01
N LEU A 305 -27.11 -33.50 0.47
CA LEU A 305 -25.67 -33.35 0.24
C LEU A 305 -25.34 -32.21 -0.72
N ARG A 306 -26.05 -32.10 -1.84
CA ARG A 306 -25.87 -31.01 -2.80
C ARG A 306 -26.17 -29.65 -2.16
N GLU A 307 -27.22 -29.58 -1.34
CA GLU A 307 -27.62 -28.36 -0.64
C GLU A 307 -26.63 -27.99 0.48
N ALA A 308 -26.13 -28.96 1.24
CA ALA A 308 -25.18 -28.74 2.34
C ALA A 308 -23.76 -28.34 1.87
N ASN A 309 -23.36 -28.74 0.66
CA ASN A 309 -22.06 -28.39 0.09
C ASN A 309 -21.86 -26.87 -0.08
N GLY A 310 -22.92 -26.14 -0.46
CA GLY A 310 -22.85 -24.69 -0.67
C GLY A 310 -22.44 -23.92 0.59
N PRO A 311 -23.17 -24.04 1.71
CA PRO A 311 -22.82 -23.44 2.99
C PRO A 311 -21.41 -23.81 3.47
N TYR A 312 -21.01 -25.08 3.37
CA TYR A 312 -19.66 -25.51 3.76
C TYR A 312 -18.59 -24.85 2.91
N ALA A 313 -18.72 -24.88 1.57
CA ALA A 313 -17.76 -24.26 0.67
C ALA A 313 -17.65 -22.74 0.90
N ASN A 314 -18.78 -22.06 1.12
CA ASN A 314 -18.80 -20.63 1.44
C ASN A 314 -18.06 -20.32 2.75
N ALA A 315 -18.27 -21.13 3.79
CA ALA A 315 -17.60 -20.96 5.07
C ALA A 315 -16.08 -21.21 4.98
N VAL A 316 -15.65 -22.30 4.31
CA VAL A 316 -14.24 -22.57 4.03
C VAL A 316 -13.59 -21.41 3.26
N PHE A 317 -14.30 -20.87 2.26
CA PHE A 317 -13.80 -19.75 1.48
C PHE A 317 -13.67 -18.47 2.32
N ALA A 318 -14.63 -18.21 3.21
CA ALA A 318 -14.62 -17.08 4.14
C ALA A 318 -13.45 -17.14 5.13
N VAL A 319 -13.15 -18.32 5.70
CA VAL A 319 -11.98 -18.52 6.56
C VAL A 319 -10.70 -18.13 5.82
N GLY A 320 -10.50 -18.64 4.60
CA GLY A 320 -9.31 -18.30 3.83
C GLY A 320 -9.23 -16.82 3.48
N GLY A 321 -10.37 -16.17 3.18
CA GLY A 321 -10.44 -14.72 2.95
C GLY A 321 -10.09 -13.89 4.19
N ALA A 322 -10.47 -14.34 5.39
CA ALA A 322 -10.11 -13.69 6.64
C ALA A 322 -8.59 -13.78 6.91
N TYR A 323 -7.97 -14.92 6.59
CA TYR A 323 -6.51 -15.05 6.63
C TYR A 323 -5.80 -14.16 5.60
N VAL A 324 -6.37 -13.94 4.40
CA VAL A 324 -5.81 -12.96 3.45
C VAL A 324 -5.83 -11.56 4.06
N ALA A 325 -6.95 -11.15 4.66
CA ALA A 325 -7.03 -9.84 5.31
C ALA A 325 -5.97 -9.69 6.41
N LYS A 326 -5.73 -10.74 7.20
CA LYS A 326 -4.65 -10.77 8.21
C LYS A 326 -3.25 -10.72 7.56
N ALA A 327 -3.04 -11.41 6.44
CA ALA A 327 -1.76 -11.40 5.71
C ALA A 327 -1.38 -9.99 5.25
N LEU A 328 -2.36 -9.21 4.77
CA LEU A 328 -2.15 -7.83 4.34
C LEU A 328 -1.71 -6.91 5.49
N LEU A 329 -2.21 -7.14 6.71
CA LEU A 329 -1.75 -6.39 7.89
C LEU A 329 -0.26 -6.62 8.16
N TYR A 330 0.19 -7.87 8.13
CA TYR A 330 1.61 -8.19 8.35
C TYR A 330 2.50 -7.79 7.17
N GLN A 331 1.96 -7.77 5.96
CA GLN A 331 2.69 -7.33 4.78
C GLN A 331 3.05 -5.84 4.88
N GLU A 332 2.15 -4.99 5.39
CA GLU A 332 2.44 -3.58 5.69
C GLU A 332 3.54 -3.41 6.74
N LEU A 333 3.65 -4.34 7.70
CA LEU A 333 4.76 -4.36 8.67
C LEU A 333 6.04 -4.99 8.13
N ARG A 334 6.04 -5.51 6.91
CA ARG A 334 7.13 -6.31 6.33
C ARG A 334 7.46 -7.57 7.16
N ASP A 335 6.50 -8.07 7.94
CA ASP A 335 6.65 -9.34 8.67
C ASP A 335 6.38 -10.52 7.72
N ASN A 336 7.38 -10.81 6.89
CA ASN A 336 7.28 -11.85 5.87
C ASN A 336 6.96 -13.23 6.46
N LYS A 337 7.34 -13.50 7.71
CA LYS A 337 7.09 -14.78 8.37
C LYS A 337 5.60 -14.94 8.69
N GLU A 338 5.00 -13.95 9.32
CA GLU A 338 3.57 -13.98 9.65
C GLU A 338 2.69 -13.84 8.39
N THR A 339 3.13 -13.04 7.40
CA THR A 339 2.45 -12.97 6.10
C THR A 339 2.44 -14.33 5.39
N GLU A 340 3.57 -15.05 5.37
CA GLU A 340 3.64 -16.41 4.80
C GLU A 340 2.68 -17.35 5.53
N ALA A 341 2.71 -17.37 6.87
CA ALA A 341 1.85 -18.23 7.68
C ALA A 341 0.36 -17.98 7.37
N CYS A 342 -0.04 -16.72 7.19
CA CYS A 342 -1.41 -16.37 6.82
C CYS A 342 -1.77 -16.88 5.42
N TYR A 343 -0.92 -16.69 4.41
CA TYR A 343 -1.19 -17.21 3.06
C TYR A 343 -1.22 -18.74 3.00
N GLN A 344 -0.35 -19.42 3.76
CA GLN A 344 -0.41 -20.88 3.91
C GLN A 344 -1.75 -21.31 4.53
N ALA A 345 -2.24 -20.63 5.56
CA ALA A 345 -3.53 -20.91 6.17
C ALA A 345 -4.70 -20.63 5.20
N THR A 346 -4.64 -19.56 4.41
CA THR A 346 -5.60 -19.28 3.33
C THR A 346 -5.69 -20.45 2.37
N LEU A 347 -4.55 -20.87 1.82
CA LEU A 347 -4.49 -21.90 0.79
C LEU A 347 -4.85 -23.28 1.37
N LYS A 348 -4.44 -23.59 2.60
CA LYS A 348 -4.86 -24.81 3.31
C LYS A 348 -6.39 -24.91 3.42
N ASN A 349 -7.08 -23.80 3.68
CA ASN A 349 -8.54 -23.78 3.71
C ASN A 349 -9.12 -23.93 2.30
N TRP A 350 -8.75 -23.06 1.36
CA TRP A 350 -9.32 -23.08 0.01
C TRP A 350 -9.07 -24.40 -0.74
N MET A 351 -7.95 -25.08 -0.50
CA MET A 351 -7.66 -26.36 -1.14
C MET A 351 -8.57 -27.50 -0.67
N GLN A 352 -9.22 -27.40 0.50
CA GLN A 352 -10.23 -28.39 0.94
C GLN A 352 -11.43 -28.45 -0.01
N ILE A 353 -11.70 -27.35 -0.71
CA ILE A 353 -12.84 -27.21 -1.63
C ILE A 353 -12.39 -27.02 -3.07
N ALA A 354 -11.13 -27.37 -3.41
CA ALA A 354 -10.52 -27.11 -4.72
C ALA A 354 -11.41 -27.56 -5.90
N GLN A 355 -12.07 -28.71 -5.77
CA GLN A 355 -12.98 -29.26 -6.78
C GLN A 355 -14.21 -28.37 -7.06
N HIS A 356 -14.61 -27.53 -6.10
CA HIS A 356 -15.73 -26.61 -6.20
C HIS A 356 -15.30 -25.22 -6.69
N LEU A 357 -14.00 -24.92 -6.74
CA LEU A 357 -13.45 -23.63 -7.17
C LEU A 357 -13.34 -23.53 -8.70
N ARG A 358 -14.48 -23.70 -9.38
CA ARG A 358 -14.58 -23.60 -10.85
C ARG A 358 -14.88 -22.19 -11.35
N ASN A 359 -15.43 -21.34 -10.48
CA ASN A 359 -15.75 -19.97 -10.80
C ASN A 359 -14.46 -19.17 -11.13
N PRO A 360 -14.39 -18.44 -12.27
CA PRO A 360 -13.20 -17.70 -12.67
C PRO A 360 -12.73 -16.65 -11.66
N GLN A 361 -13.66 -15.91 -11.02
CA GLN A 361 -13.31 -14.90 -10.02
C GLN A 361 -12.69 -15.54 -8.77
N VAL A 362 -13.20 -16.69 -8.35
CA VAL A 362 -12.63 -17.45 -7.22
C VAL A 362 -11.26 -18.02 -7.58
N ARG A 363 -11.12 -18.59 -8.78
CA ARG A 363 -9.82 -19.08 -9.27
C ARG A 363 -8.76 -17.99 -9.33
N ALA A 364 -9.14 -16.79 -9.77
CA ALA A 364 -8.25 -15.64 -9.78
C ALA A 364 -7.73 -15.32 -8.37
N ARG A 365 -8.61 -15.32 -7.36
CA ARG A 365 -8.21 -15.12 -5.95
C ARG A 365 -7.25 -16.19 -5.44
N VAL A 366 -7.51 -17.46 -5.75
CA VAL A 366 -6.61 -18.56 -5.38
C VAL A 366 -5.25 -18.41 -6.05
N SER A 367 -5.25 -18.12 -7.36
CA SER A 367 -4.01 -17.93 -8.12
C SER A 367 -3.19 -16.74 -7.61
N ASN A 368 -3.85 -15.65 -7.20
CA ASN A 368 -3.19 -14.48 -6.59
C ASN A 368 -2.65 -14.81 -5.19
N ALA A 369 -3.34 -15.63 -4.39
CA ALA A 369 -2.82 -16.05 -3.09
C ALA A 369 -1.55 -16.91 -3.23
N PHE A 370 -1.50 -17.81 -4.22
CA PHE A 370 -0.27 -18.55 -4.54
C PHE A 370 0.84 -17.63 -5.07
N TYR A 371 0.50 -16.65 -5.91
CA TYR A 371 1.44 -15.64 -6.39
C TYR A 371 2.05 -14.86 -5.23
N ASN A 372 1.22 -14.27 -4.36
CA ASN A 372 1.69 -13.51 -3.21
C ASN A 372 2.49 -14.37 -2.24
N LEU A 373 2.09 -15.63 -2.02
CA LEU A 373 2.88 -16.58 -1.24
C LEU A 373 4.29 -16.76 -1.85
N SER A 374 4.39 -16.88 -3.17
CA SER A 374 5.69 -16.99 -3.86
C SER A 374 6.55 -15.72 -3.71
N CYS A 375 5.94 -14.53 -3.75
CA CYS A 375 6.63 -13.25 -3.47
C CYS A 375 7.23 -13.26 -2.07
N ILE A 376 6.43 -13.56 -1.06
CA ILE A 376 6.84 -13.54 0.35
C ILE A 376 7.88 -14.63 0.65
N GLN A 377 7.78 -15.80 0.01
CA GLN A 377 8.78 -16.86 0.12
C GLN A 377 10.10 -16.49 -0.56
N SER A 378 10.02 -15.84 -1.73
CA SER A 378 11.18 -15.32 -2.43
C SER A 378 11.88 -14.24 -1.61
N LEU A 379 11.16 -13.28 -1.03
CA LEU A 379 11.74 -12.26 -0.13
C LEU A 379 12.53 -12.89 1.04
N GLN A 380 12.05 -14.01 1.57
CA GLN A 380 12.73 -14.77 2.63
C GLN A 380 13.88 -15.67 2.12
N GLY A 381 14.11 -15.77 0.81
CA GLY A 381 15.12 -16.64 0.23
C GLY A 381 14.73 -18.12 0.19
N LYS A 382 13.45 -18.46 0.43
CA LYS A 382 12.92 -19.83 0.37
C LYS A 382 12.63 -20.22 -1.09
N VAL A 383 13.68 -20.27 -1.92
CA VAL A 383 13.56 -20.38 -3.39
C VAL A 383 12.75 -21.61 -3.83
N ASP A 384 12.99 -22.80 -3.25
CA ASP A 384 12.25 -24.01 -3.62
C ASP A 384 10.75 -23.89 -3.32
N ALA A 385 10.41 -23.31 -2.16
CA ALA A 385 9.02 -23.08 -1.77
C ALA A 385 8.36 -22.04 -2.69
N ALA A 386 9.09 -20.97 -3.02
CA ALA A 386 8.62 -19.93 -3.93
C ALA A 386 8.33 -20.50 -5.33
N LEU A 387 9.22 -21.34 -5.87
CA LEU A 387 9.03 -22.03 -7.16
C LEU A 387 7.78 -22.92 -7.16
N ALA A 388 7.57 -23.69 -6.08
CA ALA A 388 6.37 -24.50 -5.93
C ALA A 388 5.09 -23.64 -5.86
N SER A 389 5.13 -22.51 -5.15
CA SER A 389 4.00 -21.60 -5.03
C SER A 389 3.66 -20.90 -6.35
N ILE A 390 4.66 -20.40 -7.09
CA ILE A 390 4.41 -19.73 -8.38
C ILE A 390 3.91 -20.71 -9.44
N GLU A 391 4.41 -21.94 -9.46
CA GLU A 391 3.87 -22.99 -10.33
C GLU A 391 2.38 -23.25 -10.03
N ASN A 392 2.02 -23.32 -8.74
CA ASN A 392 0.62 -23.43 -8.34
C ASN A 392 -0.21 -22.19 -8.74
N ALA A 393 0.35 -20.98 -8.68
CA ALA A 393 -0.33 -19.78 -9.19
C ALA A 393 -0.70 -19.97 -10.67
N PHE A 394 0.24 -20.46 -11.49
CA PHE A 394 0.00 -20.74 -12.91
C PHE A 394 -1.03 -21.87 -13.12
N ARG A 395 -0.98 -22.96 -12.34
CA ARG A 395 -2.00 -24.04 -12.36
C ARG A 395 -3.40 -23.49 -12.06
N TRP A 396 -3.50 -22.53 -11.15
CA TRP A 396 -4.77 -21.95 -10.74
C TRP A 396 -5.29 -20.85 -11.67
N GLY A 397 -4.45 -20.30 -12.55
CA GLY A 397 -4.88 -19.39 -13.60
C GLY A 397 -4.17 -18.04 -13.64
N TYR A 398 -3.08 -17.85 -12.89
CA TYR A 398 -2.28 -16.64 -12.96
C TYR A 398 -1.60 -16.53 -14.33
N ARG A 399 -1.68 -15.37 -15.00
CA ARG A 399 -1.19 -15.18 -16.37
C ARG A 399 -0.36 -13.90 -16.60
N ASN A 400 -0.10 -13.11 -15.55
CA ASN A 400 0.68 -11.88 -15.70
C ASN A 400 2.20 -12.17 -15.68
N TYR A 401 2.67 -12.90 -16.68
CA TYR A 401 4.05 -13.38 -16.76
C TYR A 401 5.07 -12.22 -16.84
N ASP A 402 4.72 -11.17 -17.57
CA ASP A 402 5.57 -9.98 -17.74
C ASP A 402 5.78 -9.25 -16.40
N TRP A 403 4.79 -9.31 -15.50
CA TRP A 403 4.96 -8.84 -14.13
C TRP A 403 5.89 -9.77 -13.34
N CYS A 404 5.72 -11.10 -13.43
CA CYS A 404 6.59 -12.03 -12.72
C CYS A 404 8.07 -11.82 -13.06
N GLU A 405 8.40 -11.45 -14.30
CA GLU A 405 9.78 -11.24 -14.78
C GLU A 405 10.45 -9.98 -14.18
N LYS A 406 9.65 -9.00 -13.74
CA LYS A 406 10.15 -7.72 -13.21
C LYS A 406 9.83 -7.47 -11.74
N ASP A 407 8.99 -8.29 -11.12
CA ASP A 407 8.63 -8.14 -9.71
C ASP A 407 9.89 -8.23 -8.82
N GLY A 408 10.12 -7.17 -8.05
CA GLY A 408 11.22 -7.05 -7.10
C GLY A 408 11.16 -8.10 -6.00
N ASP A 409 9.97 -8.49 -5.57
CA ASP A 409 9.80 -9.50 -4.51
C ASP A 409 10.25 -10.89 -4.99
N LEU A 410 10.17 -11.14 -6.29
CA LEU A 410 10.60 -12.38 -6.93
C LEU A 410 12.10 -12.42 -7.25
N THR A 411 12.89 -11.37 -6.94
CA THR A 411 14.30 -11.27 -7.35
C THR A 411 15.14 -12.50 -7.00
N LYS A 412 15.03 -13.01 -5.76
CA LYS A 412 15.80 -14.19 -5.31
C LYS A 412 15.39 -15.46 -6.07
N MET A 413 14.09 -15.64 -6.33
CA MET A 413 13.58 -16.76 -7.12
C MET A 413 13.92 -16.62 -8.61
N ARG A 414 13.86 -15.42 -9.18
CA ARG A 414 14.19 -15.13 -10.59
C ARG A 414 15.65 -15.43 -10.94
N ALA A 415 16.55 -15.35 -9.96
CA ALA A 415 17.94 -15.73 -10.14
C ALA A 415 18.14 -17.24 -10.33
N ASP A 416 17.15 -18.07 -9.98
CA ASP A 416 17.21 -19.52 -10.18
C ASP A 416 16.78 -19.90 -11.61
N PRO A 417 17.60 -20.67 -12.35
CA PRO A 417 17.30 -21.04 -13.75
C PRO A 417 16.00 -21.85 -13.90
N ARG A 418 15.53 -22.54 -12.84
CA ARG A 418 14.26 -23.26 -12.85
C ARG A 418 13.06 -22.33 -13.02
N PHE A 419 13.17 -21.08 -12.60
CA PHE A 419 12.10 -20.10 -12.79
C PHE A 419 11.91 -19.74 -14.27
N ALA A 420 13.01 -19.46 -14.98
CA ALA A 420 12.97 -19.17 -16.41
C ALA A 420 12.43 -20.38 -17.20
N ALA A 421 12.90 -21.58 -16.89
CA ALA A 421 12.39 -22.82 -17.48
C ALA A 421 10.88 -23.00 -17.24
N LEU A 422 10.40 -22.73 -16.03
CA LEU A 422 8.97 -22.78 -15.71
C LEU A 422 8.17 -21.76 -16.53
N LEU A 423 8.64 -20.52 -16.68
CA LEU A 423 7.99 -19.50 -17.50
C LEU A 423 7.89 -19.93 -18.97
N ASP A 424 8.96 -20.48 -19.53
CA ASP A 424 8.98 -20.99 -20.89
C ASP A 424 8.00 -22.15 -21.10
N GLU A 425 7.91 -23.05 -20.13
CA GLU A 425 6.96 -24.16 -20.18
C GLU A 425 5.50 -23.71 -20.08
N VAL A 426 5.18 -22.72 -19.23
CA VAL A 426 3.80 -22.21 -19.14
C VAL A 426 3.41 -21.39 -20.35
N ARG A 427 4.34 -20.62 -20.94
CA ARG A 427 4.12 -19.84 -22.18
C ARG A 427 3.94 -20.76 -23.39
N SER A 428 4.73 -21.82 -23.49
CA SER A 428 4.64 -22.81 -24.59
C SER A 428 3.50 -23.82 -24.43
N GLY A 429 2.81 -23.83 -23.29
CA GLY A 429 1.76 -24.80 -22.97
C GLY A 429 2.27 -26.17 -22.53
N LYS A 430 3.58 -26.45 -22.59
CA LYS A 430 4.20 -27.70 -22.14
C LYS A 430 3.90 -28.03 -20.67
N ALA A 431 3.83 -27.00 -19.81
CA ALA A 431 3.48 -27.18 -18.41
C ALA A 431 2.10 -27.82 -18.22
N LYS A 432 1.12 -27.44 -19.06
CA LYS A 432 -0.24 -27.99 -18.99
C LYS A 432 -0.27 -29.50 -19.27
N GLU A 433 0.52 -29.94 -20.24
CA GLU A 433 0.66 -31.37 -20.55
C GLU A 433 1.37 -32.12 -19.42
N ARG A 434 2.42 -31.54 -18.82
CA ARG A 434 3.08 -32.11 -17.64
C ARG A 434 2.09 -32.28 -16.48
N TRP A 435 1.36 -31.23 -16.13
CA TRP A 435 0.38 -31.25 -15.04
C TRP A 435 -0.75 -32.24 -15.27
N LYS A 436 -1.20 -32.41 -16.52
CA LYS A 436 -2.19 -33.43 -16.87
C LYS A 436 -1.66 -34.84 -16.59
N LYS A 437 -0.43 -35.14 -17.03
CA LYS A 437 0.23 -36.43 -16.77
C LYS A 437 0.43 -36.68 -15.27
N GLU A 438 0.86 -35.67 -14.52
CA GLU A 438 0.98 -35.74 -13.06
C GLU A 438 -0.36 -36.04 -12.39
N ALA A 439 -1.44 -35.36 -12.80
CA ALA A 439 -2.77 -35.58 -12.27
C ALA A 439 -3.30 -37.00 -12.58
N GLU A 440 -3.06 -37.51 -13.78
CA GLU A 440 -3.38 -38.89 -14.17
C GLU A 440 -2.59 -39.91 -13.35
N ALA A 441 -1.28 -39.68 -13.15
CA ALA A 441 -0.44 -40.53 -12.32
C ALA A 441 -0.90 -40.53 -10.85
N ALA A 442 -1.26 -39.36 -10.31
CA ALA A 442 -1.79 -39.24 -8.95
C ALA A 442 -3.13 -39.98 -8.80
N ARG A 443 -4.04 -39.89 -9.78
CA ARG A 443 -5.30 -40.65 -9.80
C ARG A 443 -5.06 -42.15 -9.84
N LYS A 444 -4.15 -42.63 -10.68
CA LYS A 444 -3.78 -44.05 -10.73
C LYS A 444 -3.22 -44.55 -9.41
N LYS A 445 -2.37 -43.75 -8.75
CA LYS A 445 -1.82 -44.07 -7.42
C LYS A 445 -2.90 -44.10 -6.33
N ALA A 446 -3.87 -43.19 -6.37
CA ALA A 446 -4.99 -43.17 -5.44
C ALA A 446 -5.96 -44.34 -5.69
N GLY A 447 -6.25 -44.67 -6.95
CA GLY A 447 -7.10 -45.80 -7.35
C GLY A 447 -6.46 -47.17 -7.14
N ALA A 448 -5.13 -47.28 -7.08
CA ALA A 448 -4.44 -48.52 -6.74
C ALA A 448 -4.61 -48.94 -5.26
N GLY A 449 -5.17 -48.07 -4.40
CA GLY A 449 -5.54 -48.38 -3.02
C GLY A 449 -7.04 -48.65 -2.80
N SER A 450 -7.88 -48.50 -3.83
CA SER A 450 -9.31 -48.80 -3.78
C SER A 450 -9.79 -49.15 -5.18
N LYS A 451 -10.06 -50.45 -5.40
CA LYS A 451 -10.67 -50.98 -6.62
C LYS A 451 -11.88 -50.09 -7.00
N PRO A 452 -11.93 -49.48 -8.19
CA PRO A 452 -13.13 -48.79 -8.64
C PRO A 452 -14.17 -49.87 -8.97
N GLU A 453 -15.32 -49.82 -8.30
CA GLU A 453 -16.54 -50.45 -8.83
C GLU A 453 -16.99 -49.68 -10.08
N PRO A 454 -17.56 -50.39 -11.07
CA PRO A 454 -17.79 -49.85 -12.40
C PRO A 454 -18.88 -48.78 -12.39
N ASP A 455 -18.67 -47.77 -13.23
CA ASP A 455 -19.63 -46.71 -13.56
C ASP A 455 -21.00 -47.31 -13.92
N GLY A 456 -21.99 -47.08 -13.06
CA GLY A 456 -23.40 -47.20 -13.42
C GLY A 456 -23.82 -45.97 -14.22
N ALA A 457 -23.75 -46.09 -15.54
CA ALA A 457 -24.45 -45.21 -16.46
C ALA A 457 -25.84 -45.81 -16.76
N ASP A 458 -26.88 -45.13 -16.28
CA ASP A 458 -27.95 -44.56 -17.10
C ASP A 458 -28.42 -43.24 -16.46
#